data_AF-A0A0D8JCN1-F1
#
_entry.id   AF-A0A0D8JCN1-F1
#
_cell.length_a   1.000
_cell.length_b   1.000
_cell.length_c   1.000
_cell.angle_alpha   90.00
_cell.angle_beta   90.00
_cell.angle_gamma   90.00
#
_symmetry.space_group_name_H-M   'P 1'
#
loop_
_entity.id
_entity.type
_entity.pdbx_description
1 polymer ?
#
loop_
_entity_poly.entity_id
_entity_poly.type
_entity_poly.pdbx_seq_one_letter_code
_entity_poly.pdbx_strand_id
1 'polypeptide(L)'
;MKYIILVVFTVFIASASFAQDTGFSSFQNEEETKNEVKIYPNPCKDNKVTIDYSLKEISEIRLTNITGKQVYFKEYKFPVSKIQLQLNDVPNGIYLIQILTTDDKRTVKKLMISRN
;
A
#
# COMPACT_ATOMS: atom_id res chain seq x y z
N MET A 1 -12.84 -21.27 47.58
CA MET A 1 -11.71 -20.62 46.85
C MET A 1 -11.43 -21.21 45.46
N LYS A 2 -11.62 -22.51 45.23
CA LYS A 2 -11.30 -23.17 43.94
C LYS A 2 -12.19 -22.75 42.76
N TYR A 3 -13.47 -22.45 43.02
CA TYR A 3 -14.44 -22.06 41.98
C TYR A 3 -14.45 -20.56 41.65
N ILE A 4 -13.82 -19.73 42.49
CA ILE A 4 -13.77 -18.28 42.28
C ILE A 4 -12.85 -17.93 41.10
N ILE A 5 -11.74 -18.67 40.93
CA ILE A 5 -10.83 -18.54 39.79
C ILE A 5 -11.51 -18.97 38.47
N LEU A 6 -12.36 -20.00 38.52
CA LEU A 6 -13.11 -20.47 37.35
C LEU A 6 -14.14 -19.46 36.85
N VAL A 7 -14.81 -18.74 37.76
CA VAL A 7 -15.79 -17.69 37.41
C VAL A 7 -15.10 -16.44 36.86
N VAL A 8 -13.89 -16.10 37.31
CA VAL A 8 -13.13 -14.97 36.75
C VAL A 8 -12.63 -15.26 35.33
N PHE A 9 -12.27 -16.52 35.04
CA PHE A 9 -11.78 -16.93 33.72
C PHE A 9 -12.89 -16.98 32.67
N THR A 10 -14.14 -17.31 33.04
CA THR A 10 -15.27 -17.32 32.10
C THR A 10 -15.75 -15.92 31.73
N VAL A 11 -15.63 -14.94 32.62
CA VAL A 11 -15.99 -13.54 32.34
C VAL A 11 -15.02 -12.89 31.35
N PHE A 12 -13.74 -13.30 31.34
CA PHE A 12 -12.73 -12.75 30.42
C PHE A 12 -12.89 -13.24 28.96
N ILE A 13 -13.53 -14.41 28.76
CA ILE A 13 -13.75 -14.98 27.43
C ILE A 13 -14.96 -14.31 26.74
N ALA A 14 -15.96 -13.84 27.50
CA ALA A 14 -17.17 -13.22 26.96
C ALA A 14 -16.96 -11.82 26.37
N SER A 15 -15.88 -11.11 26.73
CA SER A 15 -15.54 -9.80 26.16
C SER A 15 -14.87 -9.88 24.77
N ALA A 16 -14.47 -11.06 24.31
CA ALA A 16 -13.83 -11.22 23.00
C ALA A 16 -14.84 -11.36 21.83
N SER A 17 -16.15 -11.41 22.10
CA SER A 17 -17.17 -11.68 21.09
C SER A 17 -17.80 -10.45 20.41
N PHE A 18 -17.33 -9.23 20.67
CA PHE A 18 -17.77 -8.03 19.95
C PHE A 18 -16.70 -7.52 18.96
N ALA A 19 -16.37 -8.32 17.95
CA ALA A 19 -15.46 -7.89 16.88
C ALA A 19 -15.91 -8.32 15.48
N GLN A 20 -17.21 -8.54 15.27
CA GLN A 20 -17.78 -8.68 13.93
C GLN A 20 -18.85 -7.60 13.73
N ASP A 21 -18.38 -6.40 13.39
CA ASP A 21 -19.18 -5.48 12.59
C ASP A 21 -19.22 -6.05 11.18
N THR A 22 -20.26 -6.83 10.87
CA THR A 22 -20.57 -7.22 9.48
C THR A 22 -21.29 -6.06 8.80
N GLY A 23 -20.62 -4.91 8.72
CA GLY A 23 -20.96 -3.85 7.79
C GLY A 23 -20.57 -4.28 6.39
N PHE A 24 -21.44 -5.04 5.72
CA PHE A 24 -21.41 -5.12 4.26
C PHE A 24 -21.84 -3.75 3.71
N SER A 25 -20.92 -2.80 3.75
CA SER A 25 -21.00 -1.58 2.97
C SER A 25 -20.84 -2.02 1.52
N SER A 26 -21.97 -2.09 0.82
CA SER A 26 -21.98 -2.10 -0.64
C SER A 26 -21.05 -0.97 -1.07
N PHE A 27 -19.92 -1.31 -1.69
CA PHE A 27 -19.02 -0.32 -2.28
C PHE A 27 -19.76 0.33 -3.45
N GLN A 28 -20.66 1.26 -3.16
CA GLN A 28 -21.01 2.29 -4.13
C GLN A 28 -19.68 2.98 -4.44
N ASN A 29 -19.25 2.77 -5.67
CA ASN A 29 -18.14 3.46 -6.27
C ASN A 29 -18.58 4.92 -6.36
N GLU A 30 -18.44 5.66 -5.25
CA GLU A 30 -18.43 7.10 -5.29
C GLU A 30 -17.30 7.44 -6.26
N GLU A 31 -17.67 7.93 -7.43
CA GLU A 31 -16.81 8.75 -8.27
C GLU A 31 -16.51 10.05 -7.51
N GLU A 32 -15.84 9.92 -6.35
CA GLU A 32 -14.88 10.91 -5.96
C GLU A 32 -14.00 11.09 -7.19
N THR A 33 -13.85 12.33 -7.62
CA THR A 33 -12.92 12.73 -8.68
C THR A 33 -11.52 12.40 -8.18
N LYS A 34 -11.15 11.12 -8.26
CA LYS A 34 -10.03 10.56 -7.54
C LYS A 34 -8.78 11.14 -8.16
N ASN A 35 -8.03 11.85 -7.33
CA ASN A 35 -6.58 12.06 -7.44
C ASN A 35 -5.87 10.69 -7.45
N GLU A 36 -6.18 9.86 -8.43
CA GLU A 36 -5.70 8.50 -8.56
C GLU A 36 -4.36 8.52 -9.27
N VAL A 37 -3.35 8.00 -8.57
CA VAL A 37 -2.04 7.75 -9.15
C VAL A 37 -2.13 6.59 -10.13
N LYS A 38 -1.67 6.83 -11.36
CA LYS A 38 -1.56 5.82 -12.42
C LYS A 38 -0.16 5.24 -12.42
N ILE A 39 -0.05 3.91 -12.42
CA ILE A 39 1.24 3.20 -12.40
C ILE A 39 1.22 2.16 -13.51
N TYR A 40 2.08 2.34 -14.52
CA TYR A 40 2.08 1.53 -15.74
C TYR A 40 3.48 1.38 -16.34
N PRO A 41 3.77 0.28 -17.03
CA PRO A 41 2.95 -0.93 -17.12
C PRO A 41 2.95 -1.72 -15.81
N ASN A 42 1.85 -2.40 -15.53
CA ASN A 42 1.72 -3.36 -14.43
C ASN A 42 0.94 -4.56 -14.96
N PRO A 43 1.57 -5.74 -15.20
CA PRO A 43 2.93 -6.09 -14.80
C PRO A 43 4.04 -5.35 -15.57
N CYS A 44 5.13 -5.02 -14.89
CA CYS A 44 6.34 -4.45 -15.49
C CYS A 44 7.21 -5.56 -16.10
N LYS A 45 7.48 -5.46 -17.41
CA LYS A 45 8.32 -6.42 -18.15
C LYS A 45 9.72 -5.87 -18.47
N ASP A 46 9.84 -4.57 -18.70
CA ASP A 46 11.06 -3.95 -19.28
C ASP A 46 11.86 -3.12 -18.27
N ASN A 47 11.86 -3.49 -16.98
CA ASN A 47 12.51 -2.73 -15.89
C ASN A 47 12.05 -1.29 -15.71
N LYS A 48 11.04 -0.85 -16.45
CA LYS A 48 10.58 0.54 -16.48
C LYS A 48 9.14 0.61 -16.02
N VAL A 49 8.89 1.48 -15.06
CA VAL A 49 7.55 1.80 -14.57
C VAL A 49 7.39 3.30 -14.52
N THR A 50 6.32 3.78 -15.13
CA THR A 50 5.90 5.17 -15.09
C THR A 50 4.85 5.34 -14.00
N ILE A 51 5.06 6.36 -13.19
CA ILE A 51 4.13 6.82 -12.16
C ILE A 51 3.68 8.20 -12.59
N ASP A 52 2.38 8.35 -12.75
CA ASP A 52 1.74 9.58 -13.18
C ASP A 52 0.69 9.97 -12.13
N TYR A 53 1.01 11.02 -11.38
CA TYR A 53 0.19 11.58 -10.34
C TYR A 53 -0.21 13.01 -10.73
N SER A 54 -0.98 13.15 -11.81
CA SER A 54 -1.16 14.42 -12.54
C SER A 54 -1.64 15.63 -11.71
N LEU A 55 -2.25 15.39 -10.54
CA LEU A 55 -2.82 16.43 -9.67
C LEU A 55 -2.05 16.62 -8.35
N LYS A 56 -0.92 15.92 -8.16
CA LYS A 56 -0.06 16.05 -6.97
C LYS A 56 1.41 15.95 -7.32
N GLU A 57 2.25 16.49 -6.46
CA GLU A 57 3.70 16.39 -6.63
C GLU A 57 4.28 15.32 -5.71
N ILE A 58 5.13 14.48 -6.28
CA ILE A 58 5.76 13.35 -5.61
C ILE A 58 7.05 13.81 -4.95
N SER A 59 7.19 13.55 -3.65
CA SER A 59 8.37 13.85 -2.84
C SER A 59 9.24 12.61 -2.56
N GLU A 60 8.62 11.44 -2.37
CA GLU A 60 9.33 10.18 -2.12
C GLU A 60 8.65 9.02 -2.85
N ILE A 61 9.45 8.11 -3.39
CA ILE A 61 8.99 6.79 -3.82
C ILE A 61 9.79 5.70 -3.12
N ARG A 62 9.07 4.75 -2.53
CA ARG A 62 9.62 3.56 -1.89
C ARG A 62 8.99 2.30 -2.46
N LEU A 63 9.80 1.29 -2.73
CA LEU A 63 9.34 -0.03 -3.14
C LEU A 63 9.77 -1.07 -2.09
N THR A 64 8.80 -1.86 -1.65
CA THR A 64 9.00 -2.88 -0.63
C THR A 64 8.45 -4.21 -1.13
N ASN A 65 9.18 -5.32 -0.94
CA ASN A 65 8.68 -6.64 -1.31
C ASN A 65 7.62 -7.14 -0.31
N ILE A 66 7.02 -8.31 -0.58
CA ILE A 66 6.01 -8.90 0.32
C ILE A 66 6.52 -9.24 1.74
N THR A 67 7.84 -9.37 1.92
CA THR A 67 8.45 -9.66 3.24
C THR A 67 8.78 -8.38 4.01
N GLY A 68 8.45 -7.20 3.49
CA GLY A 68 8.76 -5.93 4.13
C GLY A 68 10.17 -5.38 3.86
N LYS A 69 10.97 -6.04 3.01
CA LYS A 69 12.30 -5.56 2.63
C LYS A 69 12.17 -4.43 1.60
N GLN A 70 12.76 -3.28 1.91
CA GLN A 70 12.92 -2.17 0.97
C GLN A 70 13.90 -2.57 -0.14
N VAL A 71 13.47 -2.47 -1.39
CA VAL A 71 14.27 -2.81 -2.58
C VAL A 71 14.56 -1.62 -3.48
N TYR A 72 13.81 -0.53 -3.32
CA TYR A 72 14.03 0.73 -4.01
C TYR A 72 13.61 1.89 -3.12
N PHE A 73 14.37 2.98 -3.19
CA PHE A 73 14.07 4.22 -2.49
C PHE A 73 14.61 5.40 -3.27
N LYS A 74 13.79 6.43 -3.42
CA LYS A 74 14.21 7.69 -4.04
C LYS A 74 13.40 8.86 -3.51
N GLU A 75 14.12 9.86 -3.02
CA GLU A 75 13.58 11.18 -2.68
C GLU A 75 13.83 12.19 -3.80
N TYR A 76 12.90 13.12 -3.96
CA TYR A 76 12.92 14.16 -4.99
C TYR A 76 13.03 15.53 -4.34
N LYS A 77 14.18 16.18 -4.52
CA LYS A 77 14.39 17.58 -4.07
C LYS A 77 13.47 18.57 -4.79
N PHE A 78 13.19 18.30 -6.06
CA PHE A 78 12.23 19.04 -6.86
C PHE A 78 11.04 18.10 -7.11
N PRO A 79 9.87 18.39 -6.51
CA PRO A 79 8.70 17.55 -6.66
C PRO A 79 8.28 17.42 -8.12
N VAL A 80 7.84 16.23 -8.52
CA VAL A 80 7.40 15.94 -9.90
C VAL A 80 6.04 15.25 -9.91
N SER A 81 5.20 15.58 -10.88
CA SER A 81 3.90 14.91 -11.07
C SER A 81 4.00 13.61 -11.85
N LYS A 82 5.08 13.43 -12.64
CA LYS A 82 5.30 12.24 -13.48
C LYS A 82 6.75 11.81 -13.46
N ILE A 83 6.98 10.51 -13.27
CA ILE A 83 8.34 9.95 -13.24
C ILE A 83 8.39 8.53 -13.78
N GLN A 84 9.50 8.22 -14.47
CA GLN A 84 9.85 6.88 -14.89
C GLN A 84 10.95 6.31 -14.00
N LEU A 85 10.64 5.21 -13.32
CA LEU A 85 11.59 4.45 -12.52
C LEU A 85 12.37 3.46 -13.40
N GLN A 86 13.64 3.26 -13.08
CA GLN A 86 14.45 2.15 -13.58
C GLN A 86 14.64 1.14 -12.45
N LEU A 87 14.16 -0.09 -12.67
CA LEU A 87 14.10 -1.16 -11.67
C LEU A 87 14.99 -2.35 -12.08
N ASN A 88 16.15 -2.08 -12.70
CA ASN A 88 17.04 -3.10 -13.24
C ASN A 88 17.48 -4.13 -12.18
N ASP A 89 17.74 -3.68 -10.96
CA ASP A 89 18.25 -4.50 -9.86
C ASP A 89 17.15 -5.09 -8.96
N VAL A 90 15.87 -4.89 -9.32
CA VAL A 90 14.73 -5.39 -8.53
C VAL A 90 14.22 -6.71 -9.14
N PRO A 91 14.31 -7.87 -8.45
CA PRO A 91 13.91 -9.16 -9.01
C PRO A 91 12.42 -9.26 -9.38
N ASN A 92 12.06 -10.31 -10.13
CA ASN A 92 10.64 -10.62 -10.41
C ASN A 92 9.89 -10.90 -9.10
N GLY A 93 8.65 -10.44 -9.01
CA GLY A 93 7.83 -10.60 -7.81
C GLY A 93 6.74 -9.56 -7.65
N ILE A 94 6.10 -9.58 -6.48
CA ILE A 94 5.07 -8.63 -6.08
C ILE A 94 5.67 -7.65 -5.08
N TYR A 95 5.37 -6.38 -5.29
CA TYR A 95 5.88 -5.27 -4.48
C TYR A 95 4.76 -4.30 -4.12
N LEU A 96 4.96 -3.60 -3.02
CA LEU A 96 4.18 -2.44 -2.61
C LEU A 96 4.97 -1.19 -2.98
N ILE A 97 4.39 -0.37 -3.86
CA ILE A 97 4.93 0.95 -4.16
C ILE A 97 4.23 2.00 -3.31
N GLN A 98 5.01 2.71 -2.53
CA GLN A 98 4.56 3.77 -1.64
C GLN A 98 5.04 5.10 -2.22
N ILE A 99 4.11 6.04 -2.34
CA ILE A 99 4.33 7.35 -2.93
C ILE A 99 3.96 8.36 -1.85
N LEU A 100 4.93 9.16 -1.44
CA LEU A 100 4.70 10.32 -0.59
C LEU A 100 4.59 11.54 -1.48
N THR A 101 3.58 12.36 -1.23
CA THR A 101 3.41 13.65 -1.89
C THR A 101 3.88 14.79 -1.00
N THR A 102 4.04 15.98 -1.58
CA THR A 102 4.47 17.19 -0.84
C THR A 102 3.47 17.65 0.21
N ASP A 103 2.20 17.22 0.12
CA ASP A 103 1.16 17.44 1.13
C ASP A 103 1.14 16.35 2.23
N ASP A 104 2.25 15.61 2.39
CA ASP A 104 2.44 14.50 3.34
C ASP A 104 1.43 13.35 3.22
N LYS A 105 0.70 13.26 2.11
CA LYS A 105 -0.19 12.13 1.86
C LYS A 105 0.59 10.94 1.29
N ARG A 106 0.33 9.77 1.87
CA ARG A 106 0.93 8.51 1.43
C ARG A 106 -0.09 7.67 0.69
N THR A 107 0.23 7.33 -0.56
CA THR A 107 -0.56 6.40 -1.38
C THR A 107 0.23 5.11 -1.59
N VAL A 108 -0.43 3.97 -1.43
CA VAL A 108 0.17 2.65 -1.63
C VAL A 108 -0.56 1.90 -2.74
N LYS A 109 0.19 1.33 -3.68
CA LYS A 109 -0.35 0.49 -4.76
C LYS A 109 0.47 -0.81 -4.88
N LYS A 110 -0.14 -1.85 -5.42
CA LYS A 110 0.54 -3.11 -5.76
C LYS A 110 1.21 -2.99 -7.13
N LEU A 111 2.48 -3.37 -7.22
CA LEU A 111 3.23 -3.48 -8.47
C LEU A 111 3.70 -4.93 -8.67
N MET A 112 3.43 -5.49 -9.85
CA MET A 112 3.96 -6.78 -10.28
C MET A 112 5.12 -6.54 -11.24
N ILE A 113 6.26 -7.20 -10.98
CA ILE A 113 7.41 -7.22 -11.89
C ILE A 113 7.55 -8.66 -12.40
N SER A 114 7.48 -8.85 -13.71
CA SER A 114 7.48 -10.16 -14.36
C SER A 114 8.24 -10.07 -15.68
N ARG A 115 9.56 -10.22 -15.62
CA ARG A 115 10.42 -10.38 -16.81
C ARG A 115 10.24 -11.77 -17.39
N ASN A 116 10.16 -11.86 -18.71
CA ASN A 116 10.21 -13.11 -19.47
C ASN A 116 11.65 -13.53 -19.72
#